data_AF-A0A0N1JS13-F1
#
_entry.id   AF-A0A0N1JS13-F1
#
_cell.length_a   1.000
_cell.length_b   1.000
_cell.length_c   1.000
_cell.angle_alpha   90.00
_cell.angle_beta   90.00
_cell.angle_gamma   90.00
#
_symmetry.space_group_name_H-M   'P 1'
#
loop_
_entity.id
_entity.type
_entity.pdbx_description
1 polymer ?
#
loop_
_entity_poly.entity_id
_entity_poly.type
_entity_poly.pdbx_seq_one_letter_code
_entity_poly.pdbx_strand_id
1 'polypeptide(L)'
;MKKAWALSALLMSTQVFAAPATGIFASVPVMHSGKVVTVETLLFLDQKLDKATVFSSLQQQESNTYNVACCVEVADLTPLDINAVIAKYSVDPDFADEVKGIKGYKFAYRTRYSKTDINSTQKTLISSGSSAHPIPYLMPAVEAKIMSDSVKSSFKASDSNVKLQDKTRNGADVITFTVDGKKSVFTIPAQTGG
;
A
#
# COMPACT_ATOMS: atom_id res chain seq x y z
N MET A 1 46.79 -17.93 -45.50
CA MET A 1 46.50 -16.84 -44.53
C MET A 1 44.98 -16.71 -44.42
N LYS A 2 44.37 -17.14 -43.32
CA LYS A 2 42.91 -17.08 -43.12
C LYS A 2 42.60 -16.02 -42.05
N LYS A 3 41.94 -14.93 -42.45
CA LYS A 3 41.51 -13.85 -41.54
C LYS A 3 40.21 -14.27 -40.85
N ALA A 4 40.26 -14.48 -39.53
CA ALA A 4 39.08 -14.68 -38.70
C ALA A 4 38.49 -13.31 -38.34
N TRP A 5 37.23 -13.08 -38.68
CA TRP A 5 36.45 -11.93 -38.24
C TRP A 5 35.79 -12.28 -36.91
N ALA A 6 36.12 -11.52 -35.85
CA ALA A 6 35.44 -11.62 -34.56
C ALA A 6 34.22 -10.69 -34.57
N LEU A 7 33.01 -11.26 -34.62
CA LEU A 7 31.78 -10.52 -34.31
C LEU A 7 31.74 -10.28 -32.80
N SER A 8 31.88 -9.01 -32.38
CA SER A 8 31.53 -8.59 -31.02
C SER A 8 30.02 -8.41 -30.93
N ALA A 9 29.34 -9.34 -30.27
CA ALA A 9 27.93 -9.20 -29.90
C ALA A 9 27.83 -8.26 -28.67
N LEU A 10 27.32 -7.04 -28.88
CA LEU A 10 26.91 -6.15 -27.80
C LEU A 10 25.70 -6.79 -27.10
N LEU A 11 25.91 -7.34 -25.90
CA LEU A 11 24.84 -7.72 -24.99
C LEU A 11 24.21 -6.43 -24.44
N MET A 12 23.19 -5.90 -25.12
CA MET A 12 22.30 -4.90 -24.54
C MET A 12 21.61 -5.54 -23.35
N SER A 13 22.09 -5.22 -22.16
CA SER A 13 21.46 -5.62 -20.90
C SER A 13 20.15 -4.88 -20.80
N THR A 14 19.04 -5.54 -21.16
CA THR A 14 17.70 -5.03 -20.87
C THR A 14 17.56 -5.03 -19.35
N GLN A 15 17.70 -3.85 -18.74
CA GLN A 15 17.32 -3.67 -17.34
C GLN A 15 15.80 -3.88 -17.25
N VAL A 16 15.41 -5.08 -16.85
CA VAL A 16 14.03 -5.34 -16.42
C VAL A 16 13.87 -4.58 -15.10
N PHE A 17 13.37 -3.35 -15.18
CA PHE A 17 12.95 -2.62 -13.98
C PHE A 17 11.86 -3.45 -13.30
N ALA A 18 12.05 -3.74 -12.01
CA ALA A 18 11.08 -4.48 -11.24
C ALA A 18 9.77 -3.69 -11.19
N ALA A 19 8.64 -4.38 -11.42
CA ALA A 19 7.32 -3.77 -11.34
C ALA A 19 7.08 -3.20 -9.93
N PRO A 20 6.40 -2.04 -9.80
CA PRO A 20 6.13 -1.42 -8.50
C PRO A 20 5.33 -2.36 -7.60
N ALA A 21 5.69 -2.39 -6.31
CA ALA A 21 4.92 -3.12 -5.31
C ALA A 21 3.51 -2.54 -5.18
N THR A 22 2.53 -3.42 -4.96
CA THR A 22 1.14 -3.05 -4.74
C THR A 22 0.62 -3.68 -3.46
N GLY A 23 -0.37 -3.05 -2.84
CA GLY A 23 -0.83 -3.50 -1.55
C GLY A 23 -1.97 -2.71 -0.95
N ILE A 24 -2.15 -2.93 0.35
CA ILE A 24 -3.07 -2.19 1.20
C ILE A 24 -2.26 -1.47 2.27
N PHE A 25 -2.39 -0.15 2.33
CA PHE A 25 -1.97 0.64 3.47
C PHE A 25 -3.10 0.64 4.50
N ALA A 26 -2.75 0.36 5.76
CA ALA A 26 -3.68 0.34 6.87
C ALA A 26 -3.19 1.29 7.95
N SER A 27 -4.05 2.19 8.40
CA SER A 27 -3.86 2.97 9.63
C SER A 27 -4.97 2.59 10.58
N VAL A 28 -4.66 1.78 11.59
CA VAL A 28 -5.65 1.18 12.49
C VAL A 28 -5.39 1.64 13.91
N PRO A 29 -6.32 2.34 14.56
CA PRO A 29 -6.18 2.68 15.97
C PRO A 29 -6.26 1.42 16.83
N VAL A 30 -5.48 1.41 17.91
CA VAL A 30 -5.54 0.38 18.95
C VAL A 30 -6.16 1.03 20.18
N MET A 31 -7.22 0.41 20.68
CA MET A 31 -8.05 0.85 21.78
C MET A 31 -7.76 0.04 23.04
N HIS A 32 -7.70 0.72 24.18
CA HIS A 32 -7.69 0.07 25.50
C HIS A 32 -8.55 0.89 26.45
N SER A 33 -9.53 0.25 27.08
CA SER A 33 -10.49 0.90 28.00
C SER A 33 -11.15 2.15 27.39
N GLY A 34 -11.55 2.07 26.11
CA GLY A 34 -12.22 3.15 25.39
C GLY A 34 -11.33 4.32 24.97
N LYS A 35 -9.99 4.19 25.10
CA LYS A 35 -9.02 5.20 24.68
C LYS A 35 -8.08 4.65 23.64
N VAL A 36 -7.71 5.49 22.67
CA VAL A 36 -6.63 5.19 21.73
C VAL A 36 -5.32 5.14 22.50
N VAL A 37 -4.63 4.00 22.46
CA VAL A 37 -3.28 3.86 23.04
C VAL A 37 -2.19 4.02 22.01
N THR A 38 -2.45 3.66 20.75
CA THR A 38 -1.55 3.87 19.62
C THR A 38 -2.34 3.79 18.31
N VAL A 39 -1.75 4.25 17.21
CA VAL A 39 -2.24 3.99 15.85
C VAL A 39 -1.16 3.21 15.13
N GLU A 40 -1.50 2.01 14.65
CA GLU A 40 -0.60 1.17 13.87
C GLU A 40 -0.73 1.49 12.39
N THR A 41 0.39 1.88 11.79
CA THR A 41 0.51 2.10 10.35
C THR A 41 1.26 0.93 9.71
N LEU A 42 0.53 0.14 8.92
CA LEU A 42 0.98 -1.11 8.33
C LEU A 42 0.81 -1.09 6.82
N LEU A 43 1.62 -1.86 6.11
CA LEU A 43 1.51 -2.04 4.67
C LEU A 43 1.55 -3.51 4.33
N PHE A 44 0.52 -4.00 3.64
CA PHE A 44 0.32 -5.39 3.26
C PHE A 44 0.56 -5.53 1.75
N LEU A 45 1.61 -6.24 1.35
CA LEU A 45 2.12 -6.27 -0.02
C LEU A 45 2.05 -7.66 -0.65
N ASP A 46 1.96 -7.72 -1.98
CA ASP A 46 2.02 -8.95 -2.78
C ASP A 46 3.44 -9.44 -3.09
N GLN A 47 4.43 -8.59 -2.83
CA GLN A 47 5.85 -8.85 -3.07
C GLN A 47 6.74 -8.35 -1.92
N LYS A 48 7.94 -8.93 -1.82
CA LYS A 48 8.94 -8.56 -0.82
C LYS A 48 9.65 -7.28 -1.25
N LEU A 49 9.99 -6.42 -0.29
CA LEU A 49 10.83 -5.25 -0.52
C LEU A 49 12.30 -5.60 -0.39
N ASP A 50 13.11 -5.06 -1.29
CA ASP A 50 14.56 -5.21 -1.33
C ASP A 50 15.31 -3.95 -0.89
N LYS A 51 14.63 -2.81 -0.84
CA LYS A 51 15.14 -1.51 -0.43
C LYS A 51 14.07 -0.70 0.30
N ALA A 52 14.49 0.38 0.96
CA ALA A 52 13.56 1.35 1.52
C ALA A 52 12.71 1.97 0.41
N THR A 53 11.40 1.99 0.62
CA THR A 53 10.43 2.30 -0.44
C THR A 53 9.35 3.25 0.05
N VAL A 54 8.95 4.16 -0.84
CA VAL A 54 7.87 5.13 -0.64
C VAL A 54 6.62 4.65 -1.35
N PHE A 55 5.48 4.78 -0.68
CA PHE A 55 4.18 4.44 -1.21
C PHE A 55 3.24 5.64 -1.20
N SER A 56 2.39 5.68 -2.21
CA SER A 56 1.19 6.52 -2.24
C SER A 56 -0.04 5.65 -2.04
N SER A 57 -0.95 6.10 -1.19
CA SER A 57 -2.25 5.46 -0.95
C SER A 57 -3.35 6.16 -1.74
N LEU A 58 -4.37 5.41 -2.15
CA LEU A 58 -5.35 5.81 -3.15
C LEU A 58 -6.77 5.62 -2.59
N GLN A 59 -7.46 6.71 -2.30
CA GLN A 59 -8.84 6.70 -1.82
C GLN A 59 -9.79 6.92 -2.99
N GLN A 60 -10.77 6.04 -3.18
CA GLN A 60 -11.77 6.23 -4.23
C GLN A 60 -12.59 7.51 -3.95
N GLN A 61 -12.69 8.39 -4.94
CA GLN A 61 -13.49 9.62 -4.86
C GLN A 61 -14.77 9.48 -5.70
N GLU A 62 -14.60 9.19 -6.98
CA GLU A 62 -15.68 9.06 -7.97
C GLU A 62 -15.42 7.85 -8.87
N SER A 63 -16.35 7.55 -9.79
CA SER A 63 -16.17 6.48 -10.76
C SER A 63 -14.88 6.68 -11.57
N ASN A 64 -13.88 5.84 -11.30
CA ASN A 64 -12.56 5.82 -11.95
C ASN A 64 -11.57 6.95 -11.57
N THR A 65 -11.79 7.66 -10.47
CA THR A 65 -10.82 8.65 -9.95
C THR A 65 -10.51 8.37 -8.48
N TYR A 66 -9.23 8.44 -8.14
CA TYR A 66 -8.72 8.21 -6.79
C TYR A 66 -8.00 9.46 -6.29
N ASN A 67 -8.36 9.93 -5.10
CA ASN A 67 -7.54 10.87 -4.35
C ASN A 67 -6.26 10.18 -3.92
N VAL A 68 -5.14 10.88 -4.06
CA VAL A 68 -3.84 10.38 -3.69
C VAL A 68 -3.46 10.94 -2.33
N ALA A 69 -3.09 10.07 -1.41
CA ALA A 69 -2.45 10.41 -0.16
C ALA A 69 -1.00 9.92 -0.19
N CYS A 70 -0.08 10.87 -0.34
CA CYS A 70 1.35 10.61 -0.29
C CYS A 70 1.97 11.39 0.87
N CYS A 71 2.85 10.80 1.70
CA CYS A 71 3.52 9.54 1.48
C CYS A 71 3.71 8.76 2.78
N VAL A 72 3.75 7.43 2.64
CA VAL A 72 4.22 6.52 3.69
C VAL A 72 5.49 5.82 3.24
N GLU A 73 6.37 5.54 4.19
CA GLU A 73 7.68 4.95 3.96
C GLU A 73 7.79 3.62 4.69
N VAL A 74 8.34 2.62 4.00
CA VAL A 74 8.90 1.42 4.64
C VAL A 74 10.42 1.58 4.67
N ALA A 75 10.98 1.75 5.87
CA ALA A 75 12.42 1.83 6.08
C ALA A 75 13.00 0.54 6.68
N ASP A 76 12.23 -0.15 7.53
CA ASP A 76 12.58 -1.48 8.05
C ASP A 76 12.03 -2.54 7.09
N LEU A 77 12.95 -3.29 6.48
CA LEU A 77 12.64 -4.32 5.47
C LEU A 77 12.42 -5.70 6.08
N THR A 78 12.35 -5.79 7.40
CA THR A 78 12.00 -7.01 8.11
C THR A 78 10.48 -7.24 7.98
N PRO A 79 10.03 -8.29 7.27
CA PRO A 79 8.61 -8.58 7.20
C PRO A 79 8.06 -8.90 8.60
N LEU A 80 6.89 -8.36 8.90
CA LEU A 80 6.19 -8.61 10.15
C LEU A 80 5.52 -9.99 10.13
N ASP A 81 5.56 -10.66 11.28
CA ASP A 81 4.58 -11.69 11.59
C ASP A 81 3.29 -11.02 12.08
N ILE A 82 2.28 -10.99 11.22
CA ILE A 82 0.99 -10.35 11.53
C ILE A 82 0.28 -11.03 12.70
N ASN A 83 0.44 -12.34 12.89
CA ASN A 83 -0.17 -13.02 14.04
C ASN A 83 0.46 -12.56 15.35
N ALA A 84 1.77 -12.32 15.36
CA ALA A 84 2.46 -11.74 16.51
C ALA A 84 2.02 -10.29 16.78
N VAL A 85 1.80 -9.48 15.73
CA VAL A 85 1.27 -8.11 15.86
C VAL A 85 -0.14 -8.13 16.45
N ILE A 86 -1.03 -9.00 15.96
CA ILE A 86 -2.37 -9.19 16.51
C ILE A 86 -2.30 -9.62 17.97
N ALA A 87 -1.45 -10.60 18.30
CA ALA A 87 -1.31 -11.09 19.67
C ALA A 87 -0.83 -10.01 20.63
N LYS A 88 0.06 -9.10 20.18
CA LYS A 88 0.52 -7.95 20.97
C LYS A 88 -0.64 -7.05 21.41
N TYR A 89 -1.67 -6.93 20.58
CA TYR A 89 -2.84 -6.07 20.81
C TYR A 89 -4.12 -6.87 21.05
N SER A 90 -4.01 -8.09 21.60
CA SER A 90 -5.15 -9.00 21.79
C SER A 90 -6.26 -8.45 22.70
N VAL A 91 -5.99 -7.39 23.45
CA VAL A 91 -6.96 -6.69 24.30
C VAL A 91 -7.95 -5.84 23.48
N ASP A 92 -7.65 -5.61 22.20
CA ASP A 92 -8.49 -4.89 21.25
C ASP A 92 -8.98 -5.85 20.14
N PRO A 93 -10.20 -6.40 20.27
CA PRO A 93 -10.74 -7.32 19.27
C PRO A 93 -11.02 -6.63 17.93
N ASP A 94 -11.38 -5.34 17.94
CA ASP A 94 -11.71 -4.60 16.71
C ASP A 94 -10.45 -4.39 15.87
N PHE A 95 -9.33 -4.00 16.50
CA PHE A 95 -8.02 -3.97 15.82
C PHE A 95 -7.67 -5.34 15.22
N ALA A 96 -7.85 -6.41 16.00
CA ALA A 96 -7.53 -7.75 15.55
C ALA A 96 -8.38 -8.17 14.34
N ASP A 97 -9.67 -7.85 14.35
CA ASP A 97 -10.61 -8.21 13.28
C ASP A 97 -10.35 -7.40 12.00
N GLU A 98 -10.08 -6.10 12.12
CA GLU A 98 -9.66 -5.25 11.00
C GLU A 98 -8.42 -5.80 10.30
N VAL A 99 -7.35 -6.06 11.08
CA VAL A 99 -6.07 -6.55 10.54
C VAL A 99 -6.21 -7.96 9.98
N LYS A 100 -6.96 -8.86 10.63
CA LYS A 100 -7.23 -10.21 10.12
C LYS A 100 -8.07 -10.19 8.85
N GLY A 101 -8.96 -9.20 8.70
CA GLY A 101 -9.84 -9.05 7.55
C GLY A 101 -9.08 -8.80 6.25
N ILE A 102 -7.87 -8.26 6.31
CA ILE A 102 -7.02 -7.99 5.15
C ILE A 102 -6.49 -9.33 4.59
N LYS A 103 -6.78 -9.63 3.32
CA LYS A 103 -6.37 -10.86 2.61
C LYS A 103 -5.63 -10.55 1.32
N GLY A 104 -4.94 -11.55 0.78
CA GLY A 104 -4.25 -11.50 -0.53
C GLY A 104 -2.78 -11.03 -0.44
N TYR A 105 -2.36 -10.52 0.70
CA TYR A 105 -0.97 -10.15 0.94
C TYR A 105 -0.07 -11.37 1.19
N LYS A 106 1.23 -11.20 0.92
CA LYS A 106 2.28 -12.19 1.21
C LYS A 106 3.30 -11.66 2.22
N PHE A 107 3.44 -10.35 2.31
CA PHE A 107 4.36 -9.69 3.22
C PHE A 107 3.64 -8.52 3.89
N ALA A 108 4.02 -8.21 5.12
CA ALA A 108 3.55 -7.02 5.80
C ALA A 108 4.73 -6.27 6.41
N TYR A 109 4.64 -4.95 6.46
CA TYR A 109 5.69 -4.09 6.99
C TYR A 109 5.09 -3.01 7.87
N ARG A 110 5.85 -2.55 8.86
CA ARG A 110 5.50 -1.33 9.59
C ARG A 110 5.92 -0.14 8.73
N THR A 111 5.03 0.85 8.62
CA THR A 111 5.31 2.09 7.91
C THR A 111 5.43 3.26 8.86
N ARG A 112 5.90 4.38 8.33
CA ARG A 112 5.79 5.70 8.94
C ARG A 112 5.34 6.70 7.90
N TYR A 113 4.63 7.73 8.32
CA TYR A 113 4.41 8.88 7.45
C TYR A 113 5.72 9.58 7.13
N SER A 114 5.91 9.97 5.88
CA SER A 114 7.06 10.80 5.52
C SER A 114 6.96 12.14 6.24
N LYS A 115 8.09 12.63 6.76
CA LYS A 115 8.14 13.91 7.48
C LYS A 115 8.25 15.10 6.55
N THR A 116 8.72 14.86 5.33
CA THR A 116 8.95 15.84 4.28
C THR A 116 8.22 15.35 3.03
N ASP A 117 7.79 16.25 2.15
CA ASP A 117 7.17 15.88 0.87
C ASP A 117 5.84 15.10 0.96
N ILE A 118 4.94 15.55 1.85
CA ILE A 118 3.56 15.05 1.89
C ILE A 118 2.59 16.02 1.21
N ASN A 119 1.59 15.48 0.52
CA ASN A 119 0.54 16.29 -0.12
C ASN A 119 -0.58 16.68 0.87
N SER A 120 -1.52 17.51 0.41
CA SER A 120 -2.63 18.03 1.23
C SER A 120 -3.51 16.90 1.78
N THR A 121 -3.87 15.92 0.95
CA THR A 121 -4.66 14.74 1.34
C THR A 121 -3.99 13.97 2.48
N GLN A 122 -2.68 13.73 2.39
CA GLN A 122 -1.95 13.05 3.45
C GLN A 122 -1.92 13.83 4.76
N LYS A 123 -1.77 15.17 4.71
CA LYS A 123 -1.84 16.03 5.90
C LYS A 123 -3.19 15.90 6.58
N THR A 124 -4.28 15.88 5.81
CA THR A 124 -5.64 15.66 6.32
C THR A 124 -5.75 14.29 7.00
N LEU A 125 -5.27 13.22 6.37
CA LEU A 125 -5.32 11.87 6.95
C LEU A 125 -4.54 11.74 8.26
N ILE A 126 -3.34 12.33 8.34
CA ILE A 126 -2.54 12.34 9.58
C ILE A 126 -3.29 13.09 10.68
N SER A 127 -3.89 14.23 10.33
CA SER A 127 -4.65 15.05 11.28
C SER A 127 -5.89 14.31 11.80
N SER A 128 -6.65 13.66 10.91
CA SER A 128 -7.81 12.83 11.26
C SER A 128 -7.42 11.61 12.11
N GLY A 129 -6.29 10.98 11.79
CA GLY A 129 -5.73 9.88 12.58
C GLY A 129 -5.22 10.29 13.97
N SER A 130 -4.99 11.59 14.18
CA SER A 130 -4.61 12.17 15.48
C SER A 130 -5.81 12.74 16.25
N SER A 131 -7.04 12.53 15.76
CA SER A 131 -8.25 12.96 16.45
C SER A 131 -8.50 12.14 17.72
N ALA A 132 -9.44 12.59 18.56
CA ALA A 132 -9.83 11.85 19.76
C ALA A 132 -10.49 10.49 19.45
N HIS A 133 -11.04 10.35 18.23
CA HIS A 133 -11.75 9.16 17.74
C HIS A 133 -11.27 8.84 16.32
N PRO A 134 -10.01 8.38 16.17
CA PRO A 134 -9.50 7.98 14.87
C PRO A 134 -10.31 6.78 14.35
N ILE A 135 -10.68 6.84 13.08
CA ILE A 135 -11.37 5.76 12.38
C ILE A 135 -10.30 4.97 11.62
N PRO A 136 -10.34 3.62 11.63
CA PRO A 136 -9.44 2.83 10.79
C PRO A 136 -9.65 3.19 9.32
N TYR A 137 -8.56 3.28 8.57
CA TYR A 137 -8.67 3.39 7.12
C TYR A 137 -7.72 2.44 6.42
N LEU A 138 -8.28 1.72 5.46
CA LEU A 138 -7.59 0.73 4.62
C LEU A 138 -7.65 1.24 3.18
N MET A 139 -6.51 1.50 2.57
CA MET A 139 -6.45 2.08 1.22
C MET A 139 -5.54 1.27 0.32
N PRO A 140 -5.92 1.07 -0.96
CA PRO A 140 -4.99 0.64 -1.99
C PRO A 140 -3.70 1.48 -1.96
N ALA A 141 -2.55 0.83 -2.05
CA ALA A 141 -1.25 1.48 -2.04
C ALA A 141 -0.37 0.97 -3.19
N VAL A 142 0.42 1.87 -3.76
CA VAL A 142 1.35 1.60 -4.85
C VAL A 142 2.71 2.20 -4.57
N GLU A 143 3.78 1.47 -4.89
CA GLU A 143 5.15 1.95 -4.87
C GLU A 143 5.34 3.04 -5.94
N ALA A 144 5.12 4.27 -5.51
CA ALA A 144 5.44 5.49 -6.23
C ALA A 144 5.27 6.68 -5.30
N LYS A 145 6.05 7.73 -5.54
CA LYS A 145 5.80 9.06 -4.99
C LYS A 145 4.91 9.83 -5.96
N ILE A 146 3.61 9.87 -5.68
CA ILE A 146 2.62 10.56 -6.51
C ILE A 146 2.21 11.83 -5.76
N MET A 147 2.65 12.98 -6.26
CA MET A 147 2.40 14.27 -5.60
C MET A 147 1.14 14.98 -6.10
N SER A 148 0.52 14.51 -7.19
CA SER A 148 -0.77 15.03 -7.64
C SER A 148 -1.86 14.71 -6.62
N ASP A 149 -2.90 15.55 -6.54
CA ASP A 149 -4.00 15.33 -5.58
C ASP A 149 -4.88 14.13 -5.97
N SER A 150 -4.94 13.79 -7.26
CA SER A 150 -5.70 12.66 -7.77
C SER A 150 -5.03 11.96 -8.96
N VAL A 151 -5.49 10.74 -9.24
CA VAL A 151 -5.16 9.94 -10.43
C VAL A 151 -6.42 9.24 -10.97
N LYS A 152 -6.41 8.93 -12.26
CA LYS A 152 -7.41 8.04 -12.87
C LYS A 152 -7.17 6.59 -12.42
N SER A 153 -8.17 5.73 -12.58
CA SER A 153 -8.06 4.28 -12.31
C SER A 153 -6.97 3.58 -13.11
N SER A 154 -6.61 4.12 -14.28
CA SER A 154 -5.40 3.76 -15.03
C SER A 154 -4.42 4.92 -15.00
N PHE A 155 -3.20 4.68 -14.51
CA PHE A 155 -2.16 5.68 -14.33
C PHE A 155 -0.76 5.06 -14.46
N LYS A 156 0.28 5.89 -14.48
CA LYS A 156 1.67 5.43 -14.42
C LYS A 156 2.20 5.54 -13.00
N ALA A 157 2.86 4.48 -12.54
CA ALA A 157 3.62 4.47 -11.30
C ALA A 157 5.06 4.08 -11.64
N SER A 158 6.00 5.01 -11.44
CA SER A 158 7.33 4.91 -12.03
C SER A 158 7.23 4.73 -13.56
N ASP A 159 7.73 3.62 -14.11
CA ASP A 159 7.64 3.31 -15.55
C ASP A 159 6.57 2.29 -15.93
N SER A 160 5.85 1.76 -14.93
CA SER A 160 4.82 0.72 -15.13
C SER A 160 3.43 1.30 -15.30
N ASN A 161 2.62 0.67 -16.15
CA ASN A 161 1.20 0.97 -16.28
C ASN A 161 0.43 0.25 -15.18
N VAL A 162 -0.23 1.02 -14.32
CA VAL A 162 -1.03 0.51 -13.22
C VAL A 162 -2.51 0.77 -13.51
N LYS A 163 -3.33 -0.27 -13.34
CA LYS A 163 -4.78 -0.17 -13.30
C LYS A 163 -5.27 -0.64 -11.94
N LEU A 164 -6.02 0.21 -11.25
CA LEU A 164 -6.69 -0.07 -9.99
C LEU A 164 -8.20 -0.24 -10.23
N GLN A 165 -8.77 -1.26 -9.61
CA GLN A 165 -10.20 -1.48 -9.55
C GLN A 165 -10.60 -1.83 -8.13
N ASP A 166 -11.62 -1.15 -7.63
CA ASP A 166 -12.29 -1.44 -6.37
C ASP A 166 -13.72 -1.94 -6.65
N LYS A 167 -14.14 -2.97 -5.92
CA LYS A 167 -15.46 -3.59 -6.01
C LYS A 167 -15.86 -4.16 -4.66
N THR A 168 -16.96 -3.66 -4.11
CA THR A 168 -17.60 -4.31 -2.96
C THR A 168 -18.28 -5.62 -3.35
N ARG A 169 -17.99 -6.69 -2.62
CA ARG A 169 -18.61 -8.02 -2.77
C ARG A 169 -18.88 -8.62 -1.39
N ASN A 170 -20.12 -9.00 -1.12
CA ASN A 170 -20.52 -9.65 0.14
C ASN A 170 -20.08 -8.89 1.40
N GLY A 171 -20.13 -7.55 1.38
CA GLY A 171 -19.72 -6.73 2.53
C GLY A 171 -18.20 -6.65 2.75
N ALA A 172 -17.40 -6.89 1.71
CA ALA A 172 -15.96 -6.66 1.73
C ALA A 172 -15.52 -6.00 0.43
N ASP A 173 -14.49 -5.16 0.47
CA ASP A 173 -13.96 -4.51 -0.72
C ASP A 173 -12.85 -5.36 -1.35
N VAL A 174 -12.99 -5.61 -2.65
CA VAL A 174 -12.06 -6.41 -3.44
C VAL A 174 -11.23 -5.48 -4.31
N ILE A 175 -10.00 -5.25 -3.86
CA ILE A 175 -9.04 -4.38 -4.51
C ILE A 175 -8.23 -5.20 -5.52
N THR A 176 -8.27 -4.81 -6.79
CA THR A 176 -7.49 -5.44 -7.86
C THR A 176 -6.52 -4.44 -8.45
N PHE A 177 -5.23 -4.77 -8.41
CA PHE A 177 -4.23 -4.09 -9.23
C PHE A 177 -3.91 -4.91 -10.47
N THR A 178 -3.66 -4.23 -11.57
CA THR A 178 -3.04 -4.79 -12.76
C THR A 178 -1.85 -3.92 -13.13
N VAL A 179 -0.64 -4.45 -12.98
CA VAL A 179 0.62 -3.78 -13.25
C VAL A 179 1.26 -4.44 -14.46
N ASP A 180 1.35 -3.72 -15.58
CA ASP A 180 1.84 -4.23 -16.87
C ASP A 180 1.26 -5.61 -17.25
N GLY A 181 -0.04 -5.78 -16.99
CA GLY A 181 -0.79 -7.02 -17.27
C GLY A 181 -0.75 -8.08 -16.17
N LYS A 182 0.14 -7.97 -15.17
CA LYS A 182 0.17 -8.87 -14.01
C LYS A 182 -0.83 -8.42 -12.95
N LYS A 183 -1.63 -9.35 -12.45
CA LYS A 183 -2.71 -9.07 -11.49
C LYS A 183 -2.33 -9.43 -10.05
N SER A 184 -2.64 -8.55 -9.11
CA SER A 184 -2.69 -8.81 -7.68
C SER A 184 -4.09 -8.47 -7.14
N VAL A 185 -4.54 -9.21 -6.13
CA VAL A 185 -5.88 -9.06 -5.57
C VAL A 185 -5.78 -9.07 -4.06
N PHE A 186 -6.44 -8.10 -3.44
CA PHE A 186 -6.58 -7.98 -2.00
C PHE A 186 -8.05 -7.93 -1.64
N THR A 187 -8.36 -8.33 -0.42
CA THR A 187 -9.69 -8.15 0.16
C THR A 187 -9.51 -7.44 1.49
N ILE A 188 -10.31 -6.43 1.74
CA ILE A 188 -10.35 -5.71 3.01
C ILE A 188 -11.77 -5.80 3.57
N PRO A 189 -11.95 -5.85 4.90
CA PRO A 189 -13.28 -5.79 5.50
C PRO A 189 -13.97 -4.49 5.06
N ALA A 190 -15.31 -4.51 4.96
CA ALA A 190 -16.04 -3.26 4.76
C ALA A 190 -15.69 -2.30 5.90
N GLN A 191 -15.22 -1.12 5.55
CA GLN A 191 -14.96 -0.07 6.52
C GLN A 191 -16.32 0.42 7.02
N THR A 192 -16.73 -0.04 8.20
CA THR A 192 -17.94 0.46 8.86
C THR A 192 -17.64 1.85 9.40
N GLY A 193 -17.78 2.87 8.57
CA GLY A 193 -17.34 4.23 8.90
C GLY A 193 -17.77 5.28 7.90
N GLY A 194 -19.08 5.53 7.83
CA GLY A 194 -19.73 6.64 7.15
C GLY A 194 -21.21 6.68 7.49
#